data_AF-A0A1A9MZ67-F1
#
_entry.id   AF-A0A1A9MZ67-F1
#
_cell.length_a   1.000
_cell.length_b   1.000
_cell.length_c   1.000
_cell.angle_alpha   90.00
_cell.angle_beta   90.00
_cell.angle_gamma   90.00
#
_symmetry.space_group_name_H-M   'P 1'
#
loop_
_entity.id
_entity.type
_entity.pdbx_description
1 polymer ?
#
loop_
_entity_poly.entity_id
_entity_poly.type
_entity_poly.pdbx_seq_one_letter_code
_entity_poly.pdbx_strand_id
1 'polypeptide(L)'
;MALTGKIEENEWSVRVQTIPATDGQFCGEIHVSHRTQNGEFTHAFRNHETFPTEREAVLAGLREGAVWIELKRSEAFQVKKAVDMP
;
A
#
# COMPACT_ATOMS: atom_id res chain seq x y z
N MET A 1 -14.90 -12.34 -5.74
CA MET A 1 -15.04 -11.24 -4.75
C MET A 1 -13.62 -10.81 -4.41
N ALA A 2 -13.38 -9.53 -4.17
CA ALA A 2 -12.06 -9.03 -3.75
C ALA A 2 -12.19 -8.54 -2.32
N LEU A 3 -11.46 -9.16 -1.38
CA LEU A 3 -11.36 -8.66 -0.02
C LEU A 3 -10.61 -7.32 -0.01
N THR A 4 -11.18 -6.35 0.70
CA THR A 4 -10.53 -5.05 0.89
C THR A 4 -10.29 -4.79 2.37
N GLY A 5 -9.23 -4.05 2.66
CA GLY A 5 -8.87 -3.61 4.01
C GLY A 5 -8.50 -2.13 4.00
N LYS A 6 -8.74 -1.45 5.12
CA LYS A 6 -8.34 -0.04 5.30
C LYS A 6 -7.85 0.20 6.72
N ILE A 7 -6.73 0.90 6.85
CA ILE A 7 -6.30 1.60 8.06
C ILE A 7 -6.38 3.10 7.76
N GLU A 8 -6.89 3.88 8.69
CA GLU A 8 -6.97 5.34 8.59
C GLU A 8 -6.61 5.94 9.94
N GLU A 9 -5.55 6.73 9.97
CA GLU A 9 -5.05 7.36 11.20
C GLU A 9 -4.53 8.76 10.90
N ASN A 10 -5.07 9.76 11.61
CA ASN A 10 -4.66 11.16 11.50
C ASN A 10 -4.61 11.63 10.03
N GLU A 11 -3.41 11.92 9.54
CA GLU A 11 -3.15 12.45 8.21
C GLU A 11 -2.80 11.37 7.19
N TRP A 12 -2.85 10.08 7.53
CA TRP A 12 -2.50 9.00 6.60
C TRP A 12 -3.53 7.87 6.55
N SER A 13 -3.54 7.17 5.42
CA SER A 13 -4.33 5.96 5.26
C SER A 13 -3.61 4.91 4.43
N VAL A 14 -3.94 3.64 4.68
CA VAL A 14 -3.52 2.50 3.87
C VAL A 14 -4.80 1.78 3.46
N ARG A 15 -5.01 1.60 2.17
CA ARG A 15 -6.07 0.76 1.61
C ARG A 15 -5.42 -0.40 0.88
N VAL A 16 -5.97 -1.59 1.04
CA VAL A 16 -5.54 -2.78 0.32
C VAL A 16 -6.73 -3.39 -0.38
N GLN A 17 -6.53 -3.78 -1.64
CA GLN A 17 -7.47 -4.58 -2.40
C GLN A 17 -6.78 -5.86 -2.85
N THR A 18 -7.36 -7.01 -2.54
CA THR A 18 -6.84 -8.28 -3.04
C THR A 18 -7.17 -8.42 -4.53
N ILE A 19 -6.19 -8.91 -5.27
CA ILE A 19 -6.30 -9.25 -6.69
C ILE A 19 -5.80 -10.68 -6.89
N PRO A 20 -6.38 -11.45 -7.83
CA PRO A 20 -5.83 -12.74 -8.22
C PRO A 20 -4.40 -12.57 -8.76
N ALA A 21 -3.52 -13.47 -8.38
CA ALA A 21 -2.17 -13.61 -8.90
C ALA A 21 -2.07 -14.90 -9.75
N THR A 22 -0.87 -15.21 -10.24
CA THR A 22 -0.59 -16.47 -10.92
C THR A 22 -0.89 -17.66 -10.01
N ASP A 23 -1.22 -18.81 -10.60
CA ASP A 23 -1.38 -20.09 -9.89
C ASP A 23 -2.50 -20.14 -8.83
N GLY A 24 -3.52 -19.30 -8.96
CA GLY A 24 -4.67 -19.28 -8.06
C GLY A 24 -4.38 -18.64 -6.69
N GLN A 25 -3.24 -17.99 -6.54
CA GLN A 25 -2.89 -17.22 -5.37
C GLN A 25 -3.47 -15.79 -5.43
N PHE A 26 -3.22 -15.00 -4.38
CA PHE A 26 -3.69 -13.64 -4.21
C PHE A 26 -2.54 -12.69 -3.93
N CYS A 27 -2.63 -11.46 -4.41
CA CYS A 27 -1.73 -10.36 -4.08
C CYS A 27 -2.57 -9.18 -3.58
N GLY A 28 -2.05 -8.36 -2.67
CA GLY A 28 -2.67 -7.11 -2.28
C GLY A 28 -2.12 -5.95 -3.12
N GLU A 29 -3.01 -5.17 -3.72
CA GLU A 29 -2.71 -3.85 -4.25
C GLU A 29 -2.90 -2.82 -3.13
N ILE A 30 -1.78 -2.25 -2.68
CA ILE A 30 -1.65 -1.37 -1.53
C ILE A 30 -1.64 0.06 -2.03
N HIS A 31 -2.55 0.87 -1.52
CA HIS A 31 -2.63 2.30 -1.75
C HIS A 31 -2.37 3.01 -0.43
N VAL A 32 -1.31 3.81 -0.38
CA VAL A 32 -1.00 4.65 0.76
C VAL A 32 -1.29 6.11 0.43
N SER A 33 -1.88 6.82 1.37
CA SER A 33 -2.01 8.27 1.31
C SER A 33 -1.46 8.92 2.57
N HIS A 34 -0.87 10.10 2.43
CA HIS A 34 -0.44 10.95 3.53
C HIS A 34 -0.66 12.41 3.16
N ARG A 35 -1.54 13.08 3.88
CA ARG A 35 -1.79 14.51 3.80
C ARG A 35 -0.62 15.25 4.44
N THR A 36 -0.05 16.17 3.68
CA THR A 36 1.04 17.03 4.12
C THR A 36 0.59 18.49 3.99
N GLN A 37 1.35 19.41 4.57
CA GLN A 37 1.11 20.85 4.39
C GLN A 37 1.17 21.27 2.91
N ASN A 38 1.88 20.50 2.08
CA ASN A 38 2.05 20.74 0.65
C ASN A 38 1.03 19.97 -0.22
N GLY A 39 -0.02 19.42 0.39
CA GLY A 39 -1.06 18.63 -0.26
C GLY A 39 -0.97 17.13 0.03
N GLU A 40 -1.76 16.34 -0.69
CA GLU A 40 -1.85 14.90 -0.49
C GLU A 40 -0.78 14.15 -1.31
N PHE A 41 0.01 13.34 -0.62
CA PHE A 41 0.86 12.34 -1.24
C PHE A 41 0.08 11.03 -1.37
N THR A 42 0.09 10.43 -2.55
CA THR A 42 -0.45 9.09 -2.79
C THR A 42 0.59 8.23 -3.49
N HIS A 43 0.63 6.95 -3.12
CA HIS A 43 1.46 5.95 -3.79
C HIS A 43 0.77 4.60 -3.79
N ALA A 44 0.96 3.84 -4.86
CA ALA A 44 0.39 2.51 -5.00
C ALA A 44 1.50 1.52 -5.37
N PHE A 45 1.46 0.36 -4.73
CA PHE A 45 2.38 -0.75 -4.97
C PHE A 45 1.70 -2.07 -4.63
N ARG A 46 2.32 -3.19 -4.97
CA ARG A 46 1.80 -4.53 -4.67
C ARG A 46 2.63 -5.16 -3.57
N ASN A 47 2.05 -6.13 -2.85
CA ASN A 47 2.83 -6.98 -1.96
C ASN A 47 4.05 -7.55 -2.70
N HIS A 48 5.17 -7.70 -1.98
CA HIS A 48 6.34 -8.35 -2.56
C HIS A 48 6.11 -9.85 -2.85
N GLU A 49 5.10 -10.46 -2.22
CA GLU A 49 4.76 -11.88 -2.27
C GLU A 49 3.29 -12.09 -2.66
N THR A 50 2.99 -13.33 -3.06
CA THR A 50 1.64 -13.84 -3.29
C THR A 50 1.24 -14.79 -2.16
N PHE A 51 -0.05 -14.87 -1.89
CA PHE A 51 -0.60 -15.57 -0.73
C PHE A 51 -1.67 -16.59 -1.13
N PRO A 52 -1.79 -17.73 -0.43
CA PRO A 52 -2.82 -18.73 -0.69
C PRO A 52 -4.26 -18.21 -0.54
N THR A 53 -4.48 -17.20 0.31
CA THR A 53 -5.82 -16.67 0.58
C THR A 53 -5.89 -15.15 0.49
N GLU A 54 -7.09 -14.64 0.15
CA GLU A 54 -7.36 -13.20 0.18
C GLU A 54 -7.11 -12.60 1.58
N ARG A 55 -7.44 -13.32 2.64
CA ARG A 55 -7.24 -12.86 4.02
C ARG A 55 -5.77 -12.62 4.32
N GLU A 56 -4.89 -13.54 3.91
CA GLU A 56 -3.45 -13.40 4.12
C GLU A 56 -2.89 -12.22 3.31
N ALA A 57 -3.29 -12.12 2.04
CA ALA A 57 -2.89 -10.99 1.18
C ALA A 57 -3.32 -9.63 1.76
N VAL A 58 -4.56 -9.51 2.24
CA VAL A 58 -5.04 -8.24 2.80
C VAL A 58 -4.32 -7.89 4.11
N LEU A 59 -4.08 -8.86 4.99
CA LEU A 59 -3.38 -8.63 6.25
C LEU A 59 -1.91 -8.29 6.04
N ALA A 60 -1.25 -8.96 5.09
CA ALA A 60 0.11 -8.66 4.70
C ALA A 60 0.21 -7.24 4.11
N GLY A 61 -0.68 -6.90 3.15
CA GLY A 61 -0.70 -5.57 2.55
C GLY A 61 -0.96 -4.44 3.55
N LEU A 62 -1.82 -4.67 4.56
CA LEU A 62 -2.09 -3.66 5.58
C LEU A 62 -0.87 -3.39 6.44
N ARG A 63 -0.14 -4.44 6.83
CA ARG A 63 1.10 -4.33 7.61
C ARG A 63 2.21 -3.67 6.79
N GLU A 64 2.39 -4.10 5.55
CA GLU A 64 3.39 -3.56 4.64
C GLU A 64 3.14 -2.08 4.37
N GLY A 65 1.89 -1.70 4.04
CA GLY A 65 1.52 -0.30 3.84
C GLY A 65 1.70 0.57 5.08
N ALA A 66 1.36 0.05 6.27
CA ALA A 66 1.55 0.77 7.52
C ALA A 66 3.04 0.99 7.84
N VAL A 67 3.88 -0.03 7.70
CA VAL A 67 5.34 0.12 7.88
C VAL A 67 5.91 1.10 6.86
N TRP A 68 5.48 0.98 5.60
CA TRP A 68 5.96 1.84 4.53
C TRP A 68 5.64 3.31 4.78
N ILE A 69 4.40 3.64 5.18
CA ILE A 69 4.00 5.04 5.40
C ILE A 69 4.70 5.63 6.63
N GLU A 70 4.91 4.84 7.68
CA GLU A 70 5.70 5.26 8.85
C GLU A 70 7.16 5.55 8.47
N LEU A 71 7.81 4.67 7.70
CA LEU A 71 9.18 4.90 7.22
C LEU A 71 9.29 6.13 6.30
N LYS A 72 8.30 6.36 5.43
CA LYS A 72 8.23 7.57 4.62
C LYS A 72 8.08 8.82 5.49
N ARG A 73 7.24 8.76 6.54
CA ARG A 73 7.00 9.86 7.48
C ARG A 73 8.23 10.16 8.35
N SER A 74 9.03 9.15 8.67
CA SER A 74 10.30 9.30 9.37
C SER A 74 11.47 9.67 8.46
N GLU A 75 11.20 9.97 7.18
CA GLU A 75 12.22 10.30 6.16
C GLU A 75 13.28 9.20 5.96
N ALA A 76 12.97 7.95 6.29
CA ALA A 76 13.91 6.82 6.11
C ALA A 76 14.21 6.53 4.64
N PHE A 77 13.29 6.90 3.74
CA PHE A 77 13.49 6.93 2.30
C PHE A 77 12.66 8.05 1.65
N GLN A 78 13.00 8.39 0.41
CA GLN A 78 12.27 9.37 -0.38
C GLN A 78 11.69 8.72 -1.64
N VAL A 79 10.46 9.09 -1.96
CA VAL A 79 9.76 8.65 -3.19
C VAL A 79 9.56 9.86 -4.07
N LYS A 80 10.18 9.83 -5.25
CA LYS A 80 9.95 10.87 -6.25
C LYS A 80 8.62 10.61 -6.94
N LYS A 81 7.84 11.67 -7.19
CA LYS A 81 6.72 11.57 -8.13
C LYS A 81 7.29 11.19 -9.50
N ALA A 82 6.64 10.27 -10.20
CA ALA A 82 6.93 9.96 -11.60
C ALA A 82 6.45 11.13 -12.51
N VAL A 83 7.06 12.30 -12.35
CA VAL A 83 7.03 13.42 -13.29
C VAL A 83 8.46 13.93 -13.25
N ASP A 84 9.30 13.30 -14.06
CA ASP A 84 10.62 13.75 -14.54
C ASP A 84 11.37 12.51 -15.03
N MET A 85 10.89 11.94 -16.14
CA MET A 85 11.71 11.07 -16.98
C MET A 85 11.66 11.69 -18.38
N PRO A 86 12.81 12.17 -18.91
CA PRO A 86 12.86 12.74 -20.26
C PRO A 86 12.58 11.69 -21.34
#